data_AF-A0A2U1MCJ8-F1
#
_entry.id   AF-A0A2U1MCJ8-F1
#
_cell.length_a   1.000
_cell.length_b   1.000
_cell.length_c   1.000
_cell.angle_alpha   90.00
_cell.angle_beta   90.00
_cell.angle_gamma   90.00
#
_symmetry.space_group_name_H-M   'P 1'
#
loop_
_entity.id
_entity.type
_entity.pdbx_description
1 polymer ?
#
loop_
_entity_poly.entity_id
_entity_poly.type
_entity_poly.pdbx_seq_one_letter_code
_entity_poly.pdbx_strand_id
1 'polypeptide(L)'
;MSMIHERGRMLTIKKGKWDRDNVESFIQLLYIFYLAFGLQLNLQKPKLYGIGFAEIEVQQLARCAGYGDDSVPFVYLGLPVGERMYRINSWWPLVVKFLKRLGN
;
A
#
# COMPACT_ATOMS: atom_id res chain seq x y z
N MET A 1 37.65 -4.31 14.57
CA MET A 1 37.50 -5.22 13.42
C MET A 1 36.47 -6.27 13.78
N SER A 2 35.19 -5.97 13.58
CA SER A 2 34.09 -6.94 13.61
C SER A 2 33.12 -6.57 12.51
N MET A 3 33.60 -6.70 11.27
CA MET A 3 32.72 -6.87 10.13
C MET A 3 32.19 -8.32 10.19
N ILE A 4 31.01 -8.53 9.59
CA ILE A 4 30.39 -9.82 9.28
C ILE A 4 29.45 -10.42 10.36
N HIS A 5 28.48 -9.66 10.88
CA HIS A 5 27.24 -10.29 11.39
C HIS A 5 25.95 -9.46 11.20
N GLU A 6 25.73 -8.89 10.01
CA GLU A 6 24.42 -8.25 9.69
C GLU A 6 23.80 -8.67 8.36
N ARG A 7 24.39 -9.63 7.64
CA ARG A 7 23.83 -10.07 6.34
C ARG A 7 22.99 -11.34 6.50
N GLY A 8 21.70 -11.13 6.76
CA GLY A 8 20.70 -12.19 6.63
C GLY A 8 19.42 -11.96 7.43
N ARG A 9 18.83 -10.75 7.45
CA ARG A 9 17.44 -10.65 7.91
C ARG A 9 16.54 -11.35 6.89
N MET A 10 16.13 -12.58 7.21
CA MET A 10 15.13 -13.32 6.44
C MET A 10 13.84 -12.50 6.44
N LEU A 11 13.40 -12.05 5.26
CA LEU A 11 12.13 -11.35 5.09
C LEU A 11 10.99 -12.26 5.52
N THR A 12 10.48 -12.04 6.72
CA THR A 12 9.43 -12.87 7.31
C THR A 12 8.18 -12.03 7.42
N ILE A 13 7.23 -12.25 6.52
CA ILE A 13 5.91 -11.61 6.60
C ILE A 13 5.00 -12.53 7.42
N LYS A 14 4.65 -12.10 8.63
CA LYS A 14 3.70 -12.83 9.48
C LYS A 14 2.29 -12.52 8.99
N LYS A 15 1.58 -13.55 8.53
CA LYS A 15 0.22 -13.41 8.00
C LYS A 15 -0.70 -12.74 9.02
N GLY A 16 -1.37 -11.66 8.60
CA GLY A 16 -2.43 -11.00 9.36
C GLY A 16 -1.98 -10.13 10.54
N LYS A 17 -0.67 -9.93 10.74
CA LYS A 17 -0.17 -9.14 11.86
C LYS A 17 0.18 -7.71 11.44
N TRP A 18 -0.48 -6.74 12.07
CA TRP A 18 -0.21 -5.32 11.91
C TRP A 18 0.95 -4.90 12.82
N ASP A 19 2.18 -4.95 12.30
CA ASP A 19 3.38 -4.50 13.01
C ASP A 19 4.45 -3.93 12.05
N ARG A 20 5.45 -3.28 12.65
CA ARG A 20 6.53 -2.58 11.94
C ARG A 20 7.35 -3.52 11.06
N ASP A 21 7.73 -4.68 11.61
CA ASP A 21 8.59 -5.63 10.91
C ASP A 21 7.92 -6.20 9.67
N ASN A 22 6.61 -6.45 9.71
CA ASN A 22 5.86 -6.93 8.56
C ASN A 22 5.73 -5.85 7.49
N VAL A 23 5.45 -4.59 7.88
CA VAL A 23 5.38 -3.46 6.94
C VAL A 23 6.73 -3.25 6.25
N GLU A 24 7.82 -3.23 7.02
CA GLU A 24 9.17 -3.11 6.46
C GLU A 24 9.53 -4.30 5.56
N SER A 25 9.23 -5.53 5.97
CA SER A 25 9.50 -6.73 5.17
C SER A 25 8.74 -6.72 3.85
N PHE A 26 7.49 -6.25 3.86
CA PHE A 26 6.68 -6.13 2.65
C PHE A 26 7.24 -5.09 1.69
N ILE A 27 7.69 -3.95 2.20
CA ILE A 27 8.24 -2.88 1.35
C ILE A 27 9.61 -3.26 0.80
N GLN A 28 10.43 -3.96 1.59
CA GLN A 28 11.67 -4.57 1.11
C GLN A 28 11.41 -5.61 0.01
N LEU A 29 10.36 -6.44 0.15
CA LEU A 29 9.96 -7.39 -0.89
C LEU A 29 9.55 -6.69 -2.18
N LEU A 30 8.76 -5.60 -2.10
CA LEU A 30 8.41 -4.79 -3.26
C LEU A 30 9.66 -4.18 -3.92
N TYR A 31 10.63 -3.71 -3.13
CA TYR A 31 11.90 -3.21 -3.65
C TYR A 31 12.74 -4.30 -4.34
N ILE A 32 12.74 -5.53 -3.82
CA ILE A 32 13.39 -6.67 -4.49
C ILE A 32 12.68 -6.97 -5.81
N PHE A 33 11.35 -6.94 -5.84
CA PHE A 33 10.56 -7.13 -7.06
C PHE A 33 10.86 -6.05 -8.10
N TYR A 34 10.97 -4.78 -7.67
CA TYR A 34 11.46 -3.68 -8.50
C TYR A 34 12.80 -4.03 -9.15
N LEU A 35 13.79 -4.42 -8.35
CA LEU A 35 15.14 -4.72 -8.84
C LEU A 35 15.17 -5.93 -9.78
N ALA A 36 14.43 -6.99 -9.47
CA ALA A 36 14.44 -8.23 -10.22
C ALA A 36 13.71 -8.12 -11.57
N PHE A 37 12.62 -7.35 -11.62
CA PHE A 37 11.75 -7.27 -12.80
C PHE A 37 11.85 -5.94 -13.56
N GLY A 38 12.65 -4.99 -13.07
CA GLY A 38 12.83 -3.67 -13.71
C GLY A 38 11.54 -2.84 -13.76
N LEU A 39 10.53 -3.16 -12.95
CA LEU A 39 9.33 -2.33 -12.83
C LEU A 39 9.72 -0.97 -12.29
N GLN A 40 9.07 0.14 -12.68
CA GLN A 40 9.24 1.41 -11.98
C GLN A 40 8.28 1.50 -10.79
N LEU A 41 8.76 1.14 -9.60
CA LEU A 41 8.00 1.35 -8.36
C LEU A 41 8.13 2.82 -7.96
N ASN A 42 6.99 3.50 -7.87
CA ASN A 42 6.94 4.84 -7.33
C ASN A 42 7.03 4.77 -5.79
N LEU A 43 8.26 4.66 -5.28
CA LEU A 43 8.54 4.50 -3.85
C LEU A 43 8.38 5.81 -3.05
N GLN A 44 8.14 6.93 -3.73
CA GLN A 44 7.74 8.20 -3.10
C GLN A 44 6.25 8.17 -2.67
N LYS A 45 5.49 7.12 -3.00
CA LYS A 45 4.04 7.05 -2.84
C LYS A 45 3.46 6.07 -1.82
N PRO A 46 4.14 5.07 -1.23
CA PRO A 46 3.42 4.09 -0.42
C PRO A 46 2.82 4.80 0.80
N LYS A 47 1.50 4.94 0.76
CA LYS A 47 0.69 5.37 1.89
C LYS A 47 0.13 4.14 2.57
N LEU A 48 0.23 4.11 3.88
CA LEU A 48 -0.32 3.05 4.70
C LEU A 48 -1.80 3.34 4.97
N TYR A 49 -2.66 2.37 4.66
CA TYR A 49 -4.10 2.42 4.94
C TYR A 49 -4.44 1.37 5.98
N GLY A 50 -4.87 1.77 7.18
CA GLY A 50 -5.31 0.84 8.21
C GLY A 50 -6.80 0.59 8.17
N ILE A 51 -7.21 -0.47 7.47
CA ILE A 51 -8.62 -0.88 7.43
C ILE A 51 -8.96 -1.60 8.74
N GLY A 52 -9.87 -1.02 9.52
CA GLY A 52 -10.28 -1.58 10.81
C GLY A 52 -9.33 -1.28 11.98
N PHE A 53 -8.35 -0.40 11.77
CA PHE A 53 -7.45 0.12 12.80
C PHE A 53 -7.78 1.58 13.12
N ALA A 54 -7.45 2.02 14.33
CA ALA A 54 -7.61 3.43 14.68
C ALA A 54 -6.61 4.28 13.89
N GLU A 55 -7.03 5.46 13.41
CA GLU A 55 -6.17 6.35 12.61
C GLU A 55 -4.82 6.64 13.29
N ILE A 56 -4.82 6.79 14.61
CA ILE A 56 -3.60 7.00 15.39
C ILE A 56 -2.62 5.82 15.32
N GLU A 57 -3.11 4.58 15.26
CA GLU A 57 -2.27 3.39 15.11
C GLU A 57 -1.65 3.33 13.72
N VAL A 58 -2.40 3.76 12.70
CA VAL A 58 -1.92 3.85 11.31
C VAL A 58 -0.83 4.90 11.18
N GLN A 59 -1.07 6.10 11.70
CA GLN A 59 -0.11 7.20 11.70
C GLN A 59 1.17 6.82 12.44
N GLN A 60 1.06 6.19 13.61
CA GLN A 60 2.22 5.74 14.37
C GLN A 60 3.04 4.73 13.57
N LEU A 61 2.39 3.70 12.99
CA LEU A 61 3.08 2.67 12.25
C LEU A 61 3.74 3.21 10.98
N ALA A 62 3.04 4.07 10.24
CA ALA A 62 3.55 4.74 9.05
C ALA A 62 4.81 5.56 9.38
N ARG A 63 4.73 6.41 10.43
CA ARG A 63 5.88 7.20 10.91
C ARG A 63 7.05 6.32 11.34
N CYS A 64 6.81 5.26 12.11
CA CYS A 64 7.85 4.35 12.59
C CYS A 64 8.55 3.58 11.46
N ALA A 65 7.85 3.35 10.34
CA ALA A 65 8.37 2.68 9.17
C ALA A 65 8.93 3.66 8.11
N GLY A 66 8.72 4.97 8.28
CA GLY A 66 9.20 6.00 7.35
C GLY A 66 8.33 6.21 6.11
N TYR A 67 7.03 5.90 6.21
CA TYR A 67 6.05 6.02 5.12
C TYR A 67 4.95 7.03 5.48
N GLY A 68 4.24 7.51 4.46
CA GLY A 68 3.02 8.29 4.68
C GLY A 68 1.85 7.39 5.09
N ASP A 69 0.85 7.98 5.70
CA ASP A 69 -0.46 7.36 5.94
C ASP A 69 -1.56 8.08 5.15
N ASP A 70 -2.70 7.41 5.00
CA ASP A 70 -3.92 7.98 4.46
C ASP A 70 -5.13 7.20 4.97
N SER A 71 -6.33 7.74 4.73
CA SER A 71 -7.58 7.17 5.20
C SER A 71 -8.50 6.74 4.05
N VAL A 72 -9.50 5.93 4.40
CA VAL A 72 -10.63 5.63 3.52
C VAL A 72 -11.73 6.67 3.71
N PRO A 73 -12.47 7.06 2.65
CA PRO A 73 -12.32 6.57 1.28
C PRO A 73 -11.19 7.25 0.49
N PHE A 74 -10.58 6.54 -0.46
CA PHE A 74 -9.55 7.08 -1.37
C PHE A 74 -9.79 6.63 -2.81
N VAL A 75 -9.16 7.27 -3.80
CA VAL A 75 -9.32 6.90 -5.21
C VAL A 75 -8.14 6.06 -5.68
N TYR A 76 -8.40 4.82 -6.12
CA TYR A 76 -7.43 3.94 -6.74
C TYR A 76 -7.80 3.66 -8.20
N LEU A 77 -6.93 4.05 -9.14
CA LEU A 77 -7.14 3.89 -10.59
C LEU A 77 -8.46 4.51 -11.12
N GLY A 78 -9.00 5.51 -10.41
CA GLY A 78 -10.28 6.16 -10.73
C GLY A 78 -11.50 5.49 -10.08
N LEU A 79 -11.30 4.47 -9.25
CA LEU A 79 -12.32 3.83 -8.45
C LEU A 79 -12.25 4.34 -7.00
N PRO A 80 -13.32 4.89 -6.42
CA PRO A 80 -13.35 5.20 -4.99
C PRO A 80 -13.37 3.89 -4.19
N VAL A 81 -12.39 3.68 -3.32
CA VAL A 81 -12.23 2.53 -2.44
C VAL A 81 -12.60 2.96 -1.02
N GLY A 82 -13.35 2.12 -0.31
CA GLY A 82 -13.81 2.41 1.07
C GLY A 82 -15.08 3.25 1.16
N GLU A 83 -15.66 3.64 0.02
CA GLU A 83 -17.01 4.21 -0.06
C GLU A 83 -18.10 3.15 0.21
N ARG A 84 -19.37 3.55 0.15
CA ARG A 84 -20.51 2.61 0.17
C ARG A 84 -20.59 1.79 -1.12
N MET A 85 -19.65 0.86 -1.32
CA MET A 85 -19.46 0.08 -2.55
C MET A 85 -20.64 -0.85 -2.91
N TYR A 86 -21.63 -1.01 -2.03
CA TYR A 86 -22.89 -1.67 -2.36
C TYR A 86 -23.87 -0.76 -3.14
N ARG A 87 -23.56 0.54 -3.30
CA ARG A 87 -24.40 1.52 -4.02
C ARG A 87 -23.88 1.72 -5.43
N ILE A 88 -24.80 1.76 -6.40
CA ILE A 88 -24.48 2.01 -7.81
C ILE A 88 -23.72 3.33 -8.03
N ASN A 89 -24.05 4.37 -7.25
CA ASN A 89 -23.41 5.68 -7.36
C ASN A 89 -21.90 5.64 -7.10
N SER A 90 -21.41 4.75 -6.23
CA SER A 90 -19.98 4.60 -5.94
C SER A 90 -19.21 4.01 -7.14
N TRP A 91 -19.90 3.30 -8.04
CA TRP A 91 -19.31 2.73 -9.26
C TRP A 91 -19.44 3.64 -10.48
N TRP A 92 -20.31 4.66 -10.42
CA TRP A 92 -20.57 5.55 -11.55
C TRP A 92 -19.32 6.22 -12.14
N PRO A 93 -18.33 6.71 -11.34
CA PRO A 93 -17.11 7.28 -11.88
C PRO A 93 -16.34 6.31 -12.79
N LEU A 94 -16.35 5.02 -12.45
CA LEU A 94 -15.71 3.97 -13.23
C LEU A 94 -16.47 3.70 -14.53
N VAL A 95 -17.80 3.62 -14.47
CA VAL A 95 -18.67 3.45 -15.66
C VAL A 95 -18.44 4.58 -16.66
N VAL A 96 -18.47 5.83 -16.20
CA VAL A 96 -18.21 7.01 -17.04
C VAL A 96 -16.82 6.93 -17.68
N LYS A 97 -15.80 6.49 -16.93
CA LYS A 97 -14.44 6.31 -17.46
C LYS A 97 -14.38 5.25 -18.57
N PHE A 98 -15.12 4.16 -18.45
CA PHE A 98 -15.19 3.14 -19.49
C PHE A 98 -15.97 3.61 -20.72
N LEU A 99 -17.14 4.22 -20.54
CA LEU A 99 -17.94 4.76 -21.64
C LEU A 99 -17.16 5.77 -22.47
N LYS A 100 -16.39 6.67 -21.82
CA LYS A 100 -15.50 7.61 -22.52
C LYS A 100 -14.41 6.95 -23.34
N ARG A 101 -13.96 5.75 -22.96
CA ARG A 101 -12.92 5.01 -23.69
C ARG A 101 -13.49 4.17 -24.85
N LEU A 102 -14.74 3.73 -24.73
CA LEU A 102 -15.41 2.85 -25.68
C LEU A 102 -16.30 3.60 -26.68
N GLY A 103 -16.72 4.82 -26.36
CA GLY A 103 -17.60 5.64 -27.21
C GLY A 103 -16.90 6.34 -28.39
N ASN A 104 -15.84 5.74 -28.93
CA ASN A 104 -15.26 6.11 -30.23
C ASN A 104 -15.83 5.22 -31.32
#